data_AF-A0A498HZQ5-F1
#
_entry.id   AF-A0A498HZQ5-F1
#
_cell.length_a   1.000
_cell.length_b   1.000
_cell.length_c   1.000
_cell.angle_alpha   90.00
_cell.angle_beta   90.00
_cell.angle_gamma   90.00
#
_symmetry.space_group_name_H-M   'P 1'
#
loop_
_entity.id
_entity.type
_entity.pdbx_description
1 polymer ?
#
loop_
_entity_poly.entity_id
_entity_poly.type
_entity_poly.pdbx_seq_one_letter_code
_entity_poly.pdbx_strand_id
1 'polypeptide(L)'
;MRAFSSLSQFYENLLLHVWANDVNVQKVLRIHKELLRCNSSSLPCRKYFQNVVSYHLSLNNRGYRTLIYRSLNLTIMDHWRLWLVAGEVARYSTKYSNNFMFATVKGGVHTAPEYKPKECFVMFKRWISQKAL
;
A
#
# COMPACT_ATOMS: atom_id res chain seq x y z
N MET A 1 -21.84 7.90 15.43
CA MET A 1 -20.66 7.67 16.29
C MET A 1 -19.49 7.14 15.44
N ARG A 2 -18.61 8.02 14.96
CA ARG A 2 -17.33 7.65 14.29
C ARG A 2 -16.30 8.73 14.67
N ALA A 3 -15.66 8.58 15.82
CA ALA A 3 -14.58 9.46 16.29
C ALA A 3 -13.40 8.70 16.93
N PHE A 4 -13.45 7.36 16.98
CA PHE A 4 -12.43 6.55 17.66
C PHE A 4 -11.16 6.27 16.83
N SER A 5 -11.16 6.53 15.52
CA SER A 5 -10.02 6.17 14.65
C SER A 5 -8.88 7.19 14.63
N SER A 6 -9.13 8.46 14.94
CA SER A 6 -8.10 9.52 14.83
C SER A 6 -7.17 9.61 16.05
N LEU A 7 -7.69 9.34 17.26
CA LEU A 7 -6.90 9.37 18.50
C LEU A 7 -5.89 8.21 18.58
N SER A 8 -6.29 7.01 18.15
CA SER A 8 -5.42 5.82 18.11
C SER A 8 -4.22 6.06 17.18
N GLN A 9 -4.43 6.64 16.00
CA GLN A 9 -3.33 6.83 15.05
C GLN A 9 -2.38 7.94 15.47
N PHE A 10 -2.86 8.96 16.20
CA PHE A 10 -1.99 9.99 16.78
C PHE A 10 -1.08 9.40 17.89
N TYR A 11 -1.62 8.51 18.71
CA TYR A 11 -0.88 7.82 19.77
C TYR A 11 0.18 6.86 19.20
N GLU A 12 -0.16 6.04 18.20
CA GLU A 12 0.79 5.17 17.50
C GLU A 12 1.94 5.97 16.85
N ASN A 13 1.62 7.11 16.23
CA ASN A 13 2.63 7.98 15.64
C ASN A 13 3.60 8.55 16.69
N LEU A 14 3.08 8.89 17.87
CA LEU A 14 3.89 9.37 18.98
C LEU A 14 4.80 8.25 19.51
N LEU A 15 4.27 7.05 19.73
CA LEU A 15 5.06 5.90 20.19
C LEU A 15 6.18 5.55 19.21
N LEU A 16 5.89 5.54 17.91
CA LEU A 16 6.90 5.30 16.87
C LEU A 16 7.99 6.38 16.87
N HIS A 17 7.62 7.64 17.06
CA HIS A 17 8.59 8.74 17.12
C HIS A 17 9.48 8.65 18.37
N VAL A 18 8.91 8.33 19.53
CA VAL A 18 9.66 8.12 20.78
C VAL A 18 10.62 6.95 20.63
N TRP A 19 10.14 5.81 20.16
CA TRP A 19 10.98 4.61 19.98
C TRP A 19 12.10 4.84 18.96
N ALA A 20 11.81 5.45 17.81
CA ALA A 20 12.79 5.68 16.75
C ALA A 20 13.88 6.70 17.14
N ASN A 21 13.61 7.55 18.14
CA ASN A 21 14.56 8.54 18.65
C ASN A 21 15.18 8.17 20.01
N ASP A 22 14.96 6.93 20.49
CA ASP A 22 15.70 6.41 21.63
C ASP A 22 17.20 6.27 21.28
N VAL A 23 18.07 6.73 22.16
CA VAL A 23 19.53 6.79 21.93
C VAL A 23 20.12 5.39 21.70
N ASN A 24 19.61 4.36 22.38
CA ASN A 24 20.08 3.00 22.20
C ASN A 24 19.65 2.46 20.84
N VAL A 25 18.40 2.74 20.44
CA VAL A 25 17.88 2.36 19.11
C VAL A 25 18.70 3.05 18.00
N GLN A 26 18.92 4.36 18.10
CA GLN A 26 19.71 5.09 17.11
C GLN A 26 21.17 4.62 17.05
N LYS A 27 21.79 4.29 18.18
CA LYS A 27 23.16 3.76 18.23
C LYS A 27 23.28 2.42 17.50
N VAL A 28 22.31 1.52 17.69
CA VAL A 28 22.27 0.22 17.00
C VAL A 28 22.03 0.40 15.49
N LEU A 29 21.13 1.30 15.11
CA LEU A 29 20.82 1.62 13.72
C LEU A 29 21.86 2.52 13.04
N ARG A 30 22.89 2.98 13.79
CA ARG A 30 23.94 3.92 13.34
C ARG A 30 23.37 5.24 12.79
N ILE A 31 22.35 5.75 13.46
CA ILE A 31 21.69 7.02 13.14
C ILE A 31 22.28 8.11 14.04
N HIS A 32 22.66 9.24 13.44
CA HIS A 32 23.32 10.36 14.13
C HIS A 32 22.47 11.64 14.16
N LYS A 33 21.24 11.59 13.64
CA LYS A 33 20.32 12.72 13.56
C LYS A 33 18.91 12.25 13.91
N GLU A 34 18.13 13.16 14.50
CA GLU A 34 16.71 12.94 14.78
C GLU A 34 15.95 12.43 13.55
N LEU A 35 15.17 11.37 13.77
CA LEU A 35 14.33 10.76 12.75
C LEU A 35 12.92 11.36 12.81
N LEU A 36 12.58 12.08 11.74
CA LEU A 36 11.24 12.60 11.49
C LEU A 36 10.50 11.67 10.55
N ARG A 37 9.24 11.34 10.87
CA ARG A 37 8.39 10.49 10.01
C ARG A 37 8.16 11.11 8.64
N CYS A 38 7.86 12.41 8.60
CA CYS A 38 7.68 13.19 7.37
C CYS A 38 8.34 14.55 7.56
N ASN A 39 9.13 15.00 6.57
CA ASN A 39 9.65 16.36 6.52
C ASN A 39 8.93 17.14 5.40
N SER A 40 7.82 17.78 5.75
CA SER A 40 6.98 18.54 4.80
C SER A 40 7.74 19.68 4.13
N SER A 41 8.71 20.26 4.83
CA SER A 41 9.51 21.40 4.35
C SER A 41 10.59 20.99 3.35
N SER A 42 10.98 19.71 3.32
CA SER A 42 11.99 19.18 2.39
C SER A 42 11.41 18.33 1.27
N LEU A 43 10.09 18.31 1.08
CA LEU A 43 9.45 17.64 -0.04
C LEU A 43 9.38 18.62 -1.22
N PRO A 44 10.28 18.53 -2.23
CA PRO A 44 10.12 19.27 -3.47
C PRO A 44 8.94 18.67 -4.24
N CYS A 45 7.70 18.97 -3.83
CA CYS A 45 6.50 18.70 -4.59
C CYS A 45 6.43 19.64 -5.81
N ARG A 46 7.42 19.55 -6.70
CA ARG A 46 7.53 20.37 -7.91
C ARG A 46 6.98 19.69 -9.16
N LYS A 47 6.72 18.38 -9.10
CA LYS A 47 6.22 17.59 -10.23
C LYS A 47 4.95 16.87 -9.84
N TYR A 48 3.83 17.58 -9.97
CA TYR A 48 2.52 16.95 -9.92
C TYR A 48 2.31 16.19 -11.23
N PHE A 49 2.51 14.87 -11.20
CA PHE A 49 2.12 14.04 -12.33
C PHE A 49 0.61 13.84 -12.29
N GLN A 50 -0.09 14.43 -13.25
CA GLN A 50 -1.55 14.31 -13.36
C GLN A 50 -2.00 12.85 -13.50
N ASN A 51 -1.17 12.02 -14.15
CA ASN A 51 -1.46 10.62 -14.42
C ASN A 51 -0.16 9.79 -14.56
N VAL A 52 -0.16 8.57 -14.02
CA VAL A 52 0.94 7.60 -14.10
C VAL A 52 0.61 6.36 -14.93
N VAL A 53 -0.62 6.27 -15.47
CA VAL A 53 -1.12 5.13 -16.25
C VAL A 53 -0.20 4.80 -17.43
N SER A 54 0.29 5.80 -18.16
CA SER A 54 1.18 5.61 -19.31
C SER A 54 2.50 4.91 -18.92
N TYR A 55 3.05 5.21 -17.74
CA TYR A 55 4.25 4.56 -17.23
C TYR A 55 3.98 3.10 -16.87
N HIS A 56 2.86 2.84 -16.19
CA HIS A 56 2.44 1.46 -15.90
C HIS A 56 2.25 0.65 -17.18
N LEU A 57 1.64 1.22 -18.22
CA LEU A 57 1.48 0.58 -19.54
C LEU A 57 2.81 0.27 -20.20
N SER A 58 3.75 1.22 -20.20
CA SER A 58 5.09 1.04 -20.76
C SER A 58 5.86 -0.08 -20.07
N LEU A 59 5.82 -0.15 -18.74
CA LEU A 59 6.47 -1.21 -17.97
C LEU A 59 5.85 -2.58 -18.22
N ASN A 60 4.53 -2.62 -18.33
CA ASN A 60 3.79 -3.85 -18.57
C ASN A 60 4.11 -4.43 -19.97
N ASN A 61 4.20 -3.57 -20.99
CA ASN A 61 4.63 -3.97 -22.34
C ASN A 61 6.08 -4.53 -22.37
N ARG A 62 6.91 -4.18 -21.38
CA ARG A 62 8.26 -4.73 -21.21
C ARG A 62 8.29 -6.02 -20.39
N GLY A 63 7.14 -6.54 -19.97
CA GLY A 63 7.01 -7.77 -19.19
C GLY A 63 7.01 -7.59 -17.67
N TYR A 64 7.05 -6.35 -17.16
CA TYR A 64 7.00 -6.10 -15.72
C TYR A 64 5.56 -6.19 -15.19
N ARG A 65 5.33 -7.14 -14.28
CA ARG A 65 4.03 -7.28 -13.59
C ARG A 65 3.77 -6.08 -12.69
N THR A 66 2.55 -5.56 -12.78
CA THR A 66 2.10 -4.41 -11.99
C THR A 66 0.89 -4.81 -11.14
N LEU A 67 0.98 -4.57 -9.83
CA LEU A 67 -0.12 -4.71 -8.87
C LEU A 67 -0.59 -3.32 -8.45
N ILE A 68 -1.88 -3.05 -8.63
CA ILE A 68 -2.50 -1.77 -8.28
C ILE A 68 -3.50 -1.99 -7.15
N TYR A 69 -3.38 -1.19 -6.09
CA TYR A 69 -4.17 -1.32 -4.85
C TYR A 69 -5.25 -0.22 -4.66
N ARG A 70 -5.37 0.72 -5.60
CA ARG A 70 -6.40 1.77 -5.62
C ARG A 70 -6.84 2.06 -7.07
N SER A 71 -8.14 2.25 -7.28
CA SER A 71 -8.73 2.30 -8.63
C SER A 71 -8.00 3.29 -9.54
N LEU A 72 -7.55 2.80 -10.69
CA LEU A 72 -7.22 3.62 -11.84
C LEU A 72 -8.44 3.62 -12.77
N ASN A 73 -8.72 4.74 -13.44
CA ASN A 73 -9.80 4.85 -14.43
C ASN A 73 -9.43 4.07 -15.72
N LEU A 74 -9.23 2.76 -15.61
CA LEU A 74 -8.87 1.85 -16.69
C LEU A 74 -10.08 1.00 -17.10
N THR A 75 -10.14 0.62 -18.37
CA THR A 75 -11.16 -0.29 -18.92
C THR A 75 -10.96 -1.71 -18.40
N ILE A 76 -11.98 -2.23 -17.70
CA ILE A 76 -12.00 -3.56 -17.08
C ILE A 76 -12.09 -4.63 -18.19
N MET A 77 -11.15 -5.59 -18.23
CA MET A 77 -11.14 -6.68 -19.23
C MET A 77 -11.68 -8.01 -18.71
N ASP A 78 -11.47 -8.34 -17.44
CA ASP A 78 -12.08 -9.51 -16.81
C ASP A 78 -12.87 -9.04 -15.58
N HIS A 79 -14.14 -9.43 -15.49
CA HIS A 79 -15.01 -8.98 -14.42
C HIS A 79 -14.65 -9.67 -13.09
N TRP A 80 -14.82 -8.88 -12.03
CA TRP A 80 -14.65 -9.18 -10.60
C TRP A 80 -14.57 -10.66 -10.20
N ARG A 81 -13.38 -11.15 -9.80
CA ARG A 81 -13.23 -12.46 -9.14
C ARG A 81 -13.04 -12.26 -7.63
N LEU A 82 -13.85 -12.96 -6.84
CA LEU A 82 -13.73 -12.95 -5.38
C LEU A 82 -12.46 -13.70 -4.97
N TRP A 83 -11.68 -13.12 -4.06
CA TRP A 83 -10.60 -13.83 -3.38
C TRP A 83 -10.86 -13.88 -1.89
N LEU A 84 -10.76 -15.10 -1.35
CA LEU A 84 -11.02 -15.42 0.05
C LEU A 84 -9.69 -15.55 0.80
N VAL A 85 -9.67 -15.03 2.03
CA VAL A 85 -8.59 -15.22 2.99
C VAL A 85 -9.20 -15.75 4.28
N ALA A 86 -8.84 -16.97 4.66
CA ALA A 86 -9.29 -17.62 5.90
C ALA A 86 -10.82 -17.67 6.09
N GLY A 87 -11.59 -17.85 5.01
CA GLY A 87 -13.05 -17.93 5.06
C GLY A 87 -13.77 -16.57 5.00
N GLU A 88 -13.03 -15.45 5.08
CA GLU A 88 -13.58 -14.11 4.91
C GLU A 88 -13.27 -13.54 3.51
N VAL A 89 -14.21 -12.75 2.99
CA VAL A 89 -14.07 -12.08 1.69
C VAL A 89 -13.06 -10.94 1.79
N ALA A 90 -11.85 -11.15 1.25
CA ALA A 90 -10.77 -10.17 1.28
C ALA A 90 -11.03 -9.00 0.32
N ARG A 91 -11.59 -9.27 -0.88
CA ARG A 91 -12.48 -8.48 -1.77
C ARG A 91 -12.40 -9.06 -3.20
N TYR A 92 -12.44 -8.21 -4.23
CA TYR A 92 -12.35 -8.61 -5.62
C TYR A 92 -10.95 -8.37 -6.21
N SER A 93 -10.53 -9.25 -7.12
CA SER A 93 -9.42 -9.05 -8.04
C SER A 93 -9.97 -8.79 -9.45
N THR A 94 -9.45 -7.77 -10.12
CA THR A 94 -9.77 -7.46 -11.52
C THR A 94 -8.50 -7.61 -12.34
N LYS A 95 -8.60 -8.30 -13.47
CA LYS A 95 -7.55 -8.26 -14.49
C LYS A 95 -7.92 -7.18 -15.50
N TYR A 96 -7.14 -6.11 -15.58
CA TYR A 96 -7.32 -5.12 -16.65
C TYR A 96 -6.64 -5.59 -17.93
N SER A 97 -6.90 -4.86 -19.02
CA SER A 97 -6.15 -5.00 -20.27
C SER A 97 -4.64 -4.94 -20.03
N ASN A 98 -3.90 -5.71 -20.83
CA ASN A 98 -2.45 -5.84 -20.75
C ASN A 98 -1.88 -6.63 -19.54
N ASN A 99 -2.66 -7.40 -18.77
CA ASN A 99 -2.18 -8.17 -17.58
C ASN A 99 -1.93 -7.35 -16.30
N PHE A 100 -2.51 -6.16 -16.15
CA PHE A 100 -2.53 -5.54 -14.82
C PHE A 100 -3.39 -6.33 -13.86
N MET A 101 -2.89 -6.51 -12.64
CA MET A 101 -3.64 -7.09 -11.54
C MET A 101 -4.09 -5.97 -10.61
N PHE A 102 -5.40 -5.82 -10.46
CA PHE A 102 -6.01 -4.90 -9.52
C PHE A 102 -6.56 -5.67 -8.34
N ALA A 103 -6.20 -5.23 -7.14
CA ALA A 103 -6.61 -5.86 -5.90
C ALA A 103 -7.14 -4.81 -4.96
N THR A 104 -8.21 -5.15 -4.25
CA THR A 104 -8.75 -4.32 -3.18
C THR A 104 -8.78 -5.15 -1.91
N VAL A 105 -8.47 -4.53 -0.77
CA VAL A 105 -8.64 -5.14 0.56
C VAL A 105 -9.77 -4.41 1.28
N LYS A 106 -10.80 -5.16 1.67
CA LYS A 106 -11.98 -4.62 2.34
C LYS A 106 -11.57 -4.06 3.71
N GLY A 107 -11.94 -2.81 3.98
CA GLY A 107 -11.59 -2.13 5.23
C GLY A 107 -10.14 -1.62 5.27
N GLY A 108 -9.38 -1.73 4.19
CA GLY A 108 -8.08 -1.07 4.06
C GLY A 108 -8.26 0.43 3.79
N VAL A 109 -7.57 1.27 4.56
CA VAL A 109 -7.48 2.74 4.36
C VAL A 109 -6.20 3.07 3.59
N HIS A 110 -5.69 4.30 3.69
CA HIS A 110 -4.47 4.75 2.98
C HIS A 110 -3.26 3.85 3.30
N THR A 111 -3.14 3.43 4.55
CA THR A 111 -2.16 2.48 5.06
C THR A 111 -2.81 1.12 5.30
N ALA A 112 -3.33 0.48 4.25
CA ALA A 112 -4.07 -0.77 4.37
C ALA A 112 -3.41 -1.89 5.21
N PRO A 113 -2.07 -2.08 5.17
CA PRO A 113 -1.41 -3.06 6.04
C PRO A 113 -1.56 -2.80 7.55
N GLU A 114 -1.78 -1.55 7.98
CA GLU A 114 -2.02 -1.23 9.40
C GLU A 114 -3.37 -1.77 9.89
N TYR A 115 -4.37 -1.79 9.01
CA TYR A 115 -5.74 -2.21 9.36
C TYR A 115 -6.06 -3.65 8.98
N LYS A 116 -5.41 -4.15 7.93
CA LYS A 116 -5.66 -5.47 7.33
C LYS A 116 -4.35 -6.21 7.02
N PRO A 117 -3.50 -6.45 8.03
CA PRO A 117 -2.17 -7.01 7.83
C PRO A 117 -2.21 -8.43 7.24
N LYS A 118 -3.17 -9.27 7.65
CA LYS A 118 -3.30 -10.66 7.17
C LYS A 118 -3.64 -10.71 5.68
N GLU A 119 -4.63 -9.93 5.27
CA GLU A 119 -5.12 -9.84 3.90
C GLU A 119 -4.05 -9.22 2.98
N CYS A 120 -3.39 -8.13 3.43
CA CYS A 120 -2.27 -7.54 2.71
C CYS A 120 -1.09 -8.50 2.56
N PHE A 121 -0.75 -9.27 3.59
CA PHE A 121 0.31 -10.26 3.53
C PHE A 121 0.00 -11.39 2.54
N VAL A 122 -1.22 -11.92 2.56
CA VAL A 122 -1.65 -12.95 1.60
C VAL A 122 -1.63 -12.41 0.17
N MET A 123 -2.11 -11.18 -0.04
CA MET A 123 -2.06 -10.51 -1.33
C MET A 123 -0.63 -10.40 -1.85
N PHE A 124 0.29 -9.88 -1.03
CA PHE A 124 1.70 -9.74 -1.37
C PHE A 124 2.35 -11.10 -1.68
N LYS A 125 2.10 -12.11 -0.83
CA LYS A 125 2.63 -13.46 -1.00
C LYS A 125 2.17 -14.10 -2.31
N ARG A 126 0.89 -13.98 -2.66
CA ARG A 126 0.35 -14.49 -3.94
C ARG A 126 0.98 -13.77 -5.13
N TRP A 127 1.12 -12.45 -5.04
CA TRP A 127 1.71 -11.63 -6.10
C TRP A 127 3.17 -12.02 -6.40
N ILE A 128 4.06 -12.09 -5.39
CA ILE A 128 5.47 -12.46 -5.59
C ILE A 128 5.63 -13.92 -6.04
N SER A 129 4.71 -14.80 -5.64
CA SER A 129 4.71 -16.23 -6.04
C SER A 129 4.09 -16.46 -7.42
N GLN A 130 3.75 -15.39 -8.14
CA GLN A 130 3.06 -15.43 -9.42
C GLN A 130 1.70 -16.14 -9.43
N LYS A 131 1.09 -16.33 -8.27
CA LYS A 131 -0.22 -16.97 -8.13
C LYS A 131 -1.34 -15.96 -8.38
N ALA A 132 -2.47 -16.44 -8.86
CA ALA A 132 -3.68 -15.63 -8.94
C ALA A 132 -4.11 -15.19 -7.52
N LEU A 133 -4.68 -13.98 -7.45
CA LEU A 133 -5.38 -13.51 -6.26
C LEU A 133 -6.76 -14.13 -6.20
#